data_AF-A0A2N9E8U5-F1
#
_entry.id   AF-A0A2N9E8U5-F1
#
_cell.length_a   1.000
_cell.length_b   1.000
_cell.length_c   1.000
_cell.angle_alpha   90.00
_cell.angle_beta   90.00
_cell.angle_gamma   90.00
#
_symmetry.space_group_name_H-M   'P 1'
#
loop_
_entity.id
_entity.type
_entity.pdbx_description
1 polymer ?
#
loop_
_entity_poly.entity_id
_entity_poly.type
_entity_poly.pdbx_seq_one_letter_code
_entity_poly.pdbx_strand_id
1 'polypeptide(L)'
;MKLPKLVAALFLFLEWHLMLSGGTAAHQVTFYVRNKCPFPIWPATAPNAGCQVIIADGGFYLPSGQTKLIYAPWAWNGRIWARTGCKFNSNWNPACETGDCDGRLACNGLIGTPPATLVQIAVQEDQSKPSFYDVSLVDGYNIPVSVTTREISQKCTIRGCLKNLNNLCPQELEVLNKNGQVVACQSACLAFRNDKFCCTNAYGTPEKCKPSVYSKIFKDACPCYYSYAFDSPPPLVNCASREYVITFCPSEWGDAYNYTSI
;
A
#
# COMPACT_ATOMS: atom_id res chain seq x y z
N MET A 1 -8.26 -53.53 45.18
CA MET A 1 -9.10 -52.78 44.22
C MET A 1 -8.21 -52.23 43.11
N LYS A 2 -8.24 -52.85 41.92
CA LYS A 2 -7.49 -52.36 40.75
C LYS A 2 -8.39 -51.37 40.01
N LEU A 3 -7.98 -50.11 39.93
CA LEU A 3 -8.67 -49.10 39.13
C LEU A 3 -8.68 -49.59 37.66
N PRO A 4 -9.85 -49.65 36.99
CA PRO A 4 -9.92 -50.18 35.64
C PRO A 4 -9.10 -49.29 34.71
N LYS A 5 -8.21 -49.90 33.91
CA LYS A 5 -7.28 -49.25 32.99
C LYS A 5 -7.95 -48.23 32.05
N LEU A 6 -9.26 -48.34 31.85
CA LEU A 6 -10.08 -47.38 31.09
C LEU A 6 -10.18 -45.99 31.74
N VAL A 7 -10.17 -45.88 33.07
CA VAL A 7 -10.27 -44.57 33.74
C VAL A 7 -8.95 -43.79 33.61
N ALA A 8 -7.81 -44.46 33.67
CA ALA A 8 -6.50 -43.83 33.47
C ALA A 8 -6.28 -43.32 32.03
N ALA A 9 -6.86 -44.00 31.04
CA ALA A 9 -6.79 -43.56 29.64
C ALA A 9 -7.62 -42.29 29.37
N LEU A 10 -8.76 -42.13 30.04
CA LEU A 10 -9.63 -40.95 29.90
C LEU A 10 -9.02 -39.67 30.51
N PHE A 11 -8.25 -39.79 31.60
CA PHE A 11 -7.54 -38.65 32.19
C PHE A 11 -6.37 -38.16 31.30
N LEU A 12 -5.67 -39.08 30.62
CA LEU A 12 -4.58 -38.72 29.69
C LEU A 12 -5.11 -38.06 28.40
N PHE A 13 -6.34 -38.39 27.96
CA PHE A 13 -6.98 -37.71 26.83
C PHE A 13 -7.49 -36.31 27.20
N LEU A 14 -7.95 -36.09 28.44
CA LEU A 14 -8.41 -34.77 28.88
C LEU A 14 -7.24 -33.77 29.04
N GLU A 15 -6.07 -34.24 29.49
CA GLU A 15 -4.87 -33.39 29.58
C GLU A 15 -4.19 -33.14 28.23
N TRP A 16 -4.34 -34.03 27.24
CA TRP A 16 -3.90 -33.77 25.87
C TRP A 16 -4.73 -32.67 25.19
N HIS A 17 -6.02 -32.54 25.53
CA HIS A 17 -6.88 -31.47 25.00
C HIS A 17 -6.69 -30.12 25.72
N LEU A 18 -6.10 -30.08 26.92
CA LEU A 18 -5.79 -28.83 27.60
C LEU A 18 -4.45 -28.18 27.19
N MET A 19 -3.59 -28.89 26.45
CA MET A 19 -2.30 -28.37 25.96
C MET A 19 -2.37 -27.75 24.55
N LEU A 20 -3.57 -27.67 23.94
CA LEU A 20 -3.80 -27.06 22.62
C LEU A 20 -4.49 -25.68 22.67
N SER A 21 -4.66 -25.11 23.86
CA SER A 21 -5.14 -23.73 24.05
C SER A 21 -4.03 -22.75 24.45
N GLY A 22 -2.78 -23.08 24.11
CA GLY A 22 -1.70 -22.09 24.04
C GLY A 22 -1.87 -21.22 22.79
N GLY A 23 -2.86 -20.32 22.81
CA GLY A 23 -2.94 -19.25 21.82
C GLY A 23 -1.69 -18.39 21.95
N THR A 24 -0.63 -18.71 21.21
CA THR A 24 0.42 -17.74 20.94
C THR A 24 -0.31 -16.57 20.32
N ALA A 25 -0.33 -15.42 21.01
CA ALA A 25 -0.80 -14.19 20.41
C ALA A 25 0.09 -14.01 19.18
N ALA A 26 -0.47 -14.29 18.00
CA ALA A 26 0.27 -14.21 16.76
C ALA A 26 0.91 -12.83 16.74
N HIS A 27 2.23 -12.80 16.73
CA HIS A 27 2.99 -11.57 16.78
C HIS A 27 2.66 -10.81 15.47
N GLN A 28 1.79 -9.81 15.58
CA GLN A 28 1.15 -9.15 14.43
C GLN A 28 1.28 -7.61 14.52
N VAL A 29 1.35 -7.00 13.34
CA VAL A 29 1.18 -5.57 13.11
C VAL A 29 -0.22 -5.32 12.55
N THR A 30 -0.87 -4.26 13.03
CA THR A 30 -2.21 -3.85 12.59
C THR A 30 -2.12 -2.67 11.64
N PHE A 31 -2.74 -2.81 10.46
CA PHE A 31 -2.97 -1.70 9.54
C PHE A 31 -4.45 -1.30 9.59
N TYR A 32 -4.70 -0.05 9.97
CA TYR A 32 -6.01 0.60 9.88
C TYR A 32 -6.13 1.23 8.50
N VAL A 33 -6.79 0.54 7.57
CA VAL A 33 -7.01 1.02 6.21
C VAL A 33 -8.30 1.83 6.16
N ARG A 34 -8.18 3.14 5.97
CA ARG A 34 -9.28 4.10 5.97
C ARG A 34 -9.56 4.61 4.57
N ASN A 35 -10.83 4.62 4.17
CA ASN A 35 -11.28 5.27 2.96
C ASN A 35 -11.96 6.59 3.31
N LYS A 36 -11.30 7.72 3.00
CA LYS A 36 -11.90 9.05 3.07
C LYS A 36 -12.30 9.60 1.69
N CYS A 37 -12.15 8.81 0.63
CA CYS A 37 -12.59 9.19 -0.71
C CYS A 37 -14.12 9.31 -0.74
N PRO A 38 -14.70 10.18 -1.57
CA PRO A 38 -16.16 10.32 -1.71
C PRO A 38 -16.81 9.14 -2.45
N PHE A 39 -16.05 8.09 -2.75
CA PHE A 39 -16.45 6.90 -3.48
C PHE A 39 -15.87 5.64 -2.81
N PRO A 40 -16.45 4.46 -3.04
CA PRO A 40 -15.84 3.21 -2.59
C PRO A 40 -14.51 2.94 -3.30
N ILE A 41 -13.60 2.29 -2.57
CA ILE A 41 -12.34 1.79 -3.10
C ILE A 41 -12.22 0.29 -2.84
N TRP A 42 -11.30 -0.34 -3.54
CA TRP A 42 -10.96 -1.75 -3.30
C TRP A 42 -9.48 -1.88 -2.97
N PRO A 43 -9.08 -1.69 -1.70
CA PRO A 43 -7.69 -1.87 -1.31
C PRO A 43 -7.21 -3.28 -1.64
N ALA A 44 -5.95 -3.38 -2.01
CA ALA A 44 -5.30 -4.60 -2.40
C ALA A 44 -3.89 -4.67 -1.79
N THR A 45 -3.41 -5.89 -1.58
CA THR A 45 -2.13 -6.18 -0.96
C THR A 45 -1.38 -7.24 -1.75
N ALA A 46 -0.07 -7.10 -1.80
CA ALA A 46 0.80 -8.11 -2.39
C ALA A 46 2.13 -8.14 -1.64
N PRO A 47 2.68 -9.32 -1.34
CA PRO A 47 4.03 -9.40 -0.81
C PRO A 47 5.05 -8.98 -1.89
N ASN A 48 6.17 -8.42 -1.44
CA ASN A 48 7.30 -8.15 -2.33
C ASN A 48 8.13 -9.43 -2.55
N ALA A 49 9.03 -9.39 -3.54
CA ALA A 49 9.92 -10.52 -3.82
C ALA A 49 10.68 -10.96 -2.55
N GLY A 50 10.68 -12.26 -2.28
CA GLY A 50 11.28 -12.83 -1.07
C GLY A 50 10.32 -12.94 0.13
N CYS A 51 9.12 -12.35 0.08
CA CYS A 51 8.05 -12.59 1.05
C CYS A 51 6.94 -13.44 0.41
N GLN A 52 6.41 -14.42 1.13
CA GLN A 52 5.36 -15.31 0.62
C GLN A 52 4.01 -15.12 1.33
N VAL A 53 3.96 -14.29 2.37
CA VAL A 53 2.75 -14.13 3.18
C VAL A 53 1.80 -13.12 2.53
N ILE A 54 0.63 -13.61 2.12
CA ILE A 54 -0.49 -12.81 1.64
C ILE A 54 -1.33 -12.38 2.84
N ILE A 55 -1.64 -11.09 2.95
CA ILE A 55 -2.47 -10.53 4.01
C ILE A 55 -3.83 -10.09 3.43
N ALA A 56 -4.91 -10.20 4.21
CA ALA A 56 -6.26 -9.79 3.79
C ALA A 56 -6.72 -10.36 2.44
N ASP A 57 -6.35 -11.61 2.14
CA ASP A 57 -6.65 -12.33 0.89
C ASP A 57 -6.18 -11.60 -0.39
N GLY A 58 -5.26 -10.63 -0.24
CA GLY A 58 -4.79 -9.79 -1.33
C GLY A 58 -5.76 -8.65 -1.71
N GLY A 59 -6.98 -8.58 -1.18
CA GLY A 59 -7.87 -7.46 -1.49
C GLY A 59 -9.27 -7.54 -0.91
N PHE A 60 -9.91 -6.37 -0.78
CA PHE A 60 -11.24 -6.25 -0.20
C PHE A 60 -11.97 -4.99 -0.68
N TYR A 61 -13.29 -4.96 -0.51
CA TYR A 61 -14.13 -3.77 -0.70
C TYR A 61 -14.09 -2.87 0.53
N LEU A 62 -13.98 -1.56 0.33
CA LEU A 62 -14.00 -0.57 1.41
C LEU A 62 -14.91 0.64 1.02
N PRO A 63 -16.12 0.75 1.60
CA PRO A 63 -17.02 1.88 1.36
C PRO A 63 -16.41 3.22 1.77
N SER A 64 -16.95 4.32 1.23
CA SER A 64 -16.59 5.68 1.66
C SER A 64 -16.83 5.87 3.17
N GLY A 65 -15.90 6.55 3.85
CA GLY A 65 -15.96 6.83 5.29
C GLY A 65 -15.62 5.65 6.20
N GLN A 66 -15.39 4.44 5.65
CA GLN A 66 -15.17 3.24 6.43
C GLN A 66 -13.68 2.96 6.70
N THR A 67 -13.44 2.18 7.76
CA THR A 67 -12.12 1.68 8.12
C THR A 67 -12.17 0.16 8.23
N LYS A 68 -11.17 -0.53 7.68
CA LYS A 68 -10.96 -1.97 7.88
C LYS A 68 -9.59 -2.22 8.48
N LEU A 69 -9.54 -3.12 9.46
CA LEU A 69 -8.30 -3.61 10.04
C LEU A 69 -7.80 -4.79 9.22
N ILE A 70 -6.52 -4.79 8.90
CA ILE A 70 -5.81 -5.95 8.36
C ILE A 70 -4.57 -6.21 9.21
N TYR A 71 -4.15 -7.48 9.26
CA TYR A 71 -3.06 -7.93 10.11
C TYR A 71 -1.94 -8.48 9.23
N ALA A 72 -0.70 -8.17 9.59
CA ALA A 72 0.48 -8.77 9.00
C ALA A 72 1.37 -9.37 10.10
N PRO A 73 2.09 -10.47 9.83
CA PRO A 73 3.10 -10.94 10.76
C PRO A 73 4.28 -9.96 10.80
N TRP A 74 5.15 -10.12 11.80
CA TRP A 74 6.49 -9.52 11.73
C TRP A 74 7.28 -10.08 10.54
N ALA A 75 8.32 -9.35 10.14
CA ALA A 75 9.07 -9.62 8.91
C ALA A 75 8.23 -9.53 7.61
N TRP A 76 6.96 -9.10 7.67
CA TRP A 76 6.16 -8.90 6.47
C TRP A 76 6.72 -7.76 5.63
N ASN A 77 6.92 -8.03 4.34
CA ASN A 77 7.41 -7.08 3.38
C ASN A 77 6.49 -7.10 2.16
N GLY A 78 5.85 -5.96 1.88
CA GLY A 78 4.87 -5.90 0.80
C GLY A 78 4.43 -4.50 0.46
N ARG A 79 3.39 -4.45 -0.36
CA ARG A 79 2.74 -3.23 -0.83
C ARG A 79 1.25 -3.27 -0.63
N ILE A 80 0.69 -2.09 -0.45
CA ILE A 80 -0.74 -1.84 -0.32
C ILE A 80 -1.10 -0.72 -1.30
N TRP A 81 -2.15 -0.92 -2.09
CA TRP A 81 -2.67 0.11 -3.00
C TRP A 81 -4.20 0.09 -3.00
N ALA A 82 -4.82 1.09 -3.61
CA ALA A 82 -6.26 1.14 -3.78
C ALA A 82 -6.63 1.08 -5.26
N ARG A 83 -7.65 0.28 -5.57
CA ARG A 83 -8.26 0.19 -6.89
C ARG A 83 -9.53 1.04 -6.94
N THR A 84 -9.80 1.65 -8.09
CA THR A 84 -10.96 2.52 -8.32
C THR A 84 -11.80 2.06 -9.51
N GLY A 85 -13.07 2.48 -9.54
CA GLY A 85 -13.97 2.20 -10.66
C GLY A 85 -14.31 0.71 -10.86
N CYS A 86 -14.23 -0.11 -9.82
CA CYS A 86 -14.34 -1.57 -9.96
C CYS A 86 -15.78 -2.08 -10.14
N LYS A 87 -15.94 -3.08 -11.02
CA LYS A 87 -17.16 -3.88 -11.20
C LYS A 87 -16.79 -5.35 -11.41
N PHE A 88 -16.98 -6.18 -10.39
CA PHE A 88 -16.57 -7.60 -10.37
C PHE A 88 -17.60 -8.57 -10.98
N ASN A 89 -18.53 -8.07 -11.79
CA ASN A 89 -19.78 -8.78 -12.10
C ASN A 89 -19.94 -9.05 -13.60
N SER A 90 -18.89 -8.93 -14.39
CA SER A 90 -19.04 -8.97 -15.85
C SER A 90 -17.80 -9.57 -16.47
N ASN A 91 -17.99 -10.33 -17.55
CA ASN A 91 -17.00 -11.06 -18.35
C ASN A 91 -15.92 -10.17 -19.01
N TRP A 92 -15.51 -9.08 -18.37
CA TRP A 92 -14.57 -8.08 -18.83
C TRP A 92 -13.38 -8.05 -17.87
N ASN A 93 -12.21 -8.43 -18.37
CA ASN A 93 -10.93 -8.09 -17.78
C ASN A 93 -10.44 -6.81 -18.49
N PRO A 94 -10.06 -5.75 -17.77
CA PRO A 94 -9.96 -5.60 -16.31
C PRO A 94 -11.30 -5.30 -15.61
N ALA A 95 -11.40 -5.60 -14.31
CA ALA A 95 -12.59 -5.30 -13.49
C ALA A 95 -12.56 -3.89 -12.90
N CYS A 96 -11.37 -3.32 -12.69
CA CYS A 96 -11.16 -1.96 -12.17
C CYS A 96 -10.57 -1.02 -13.23
N GLU A 97 -10.89 0.27 -13.12
CA GLU A 97 -10.32 1.32 -13.99
C GLU A 97 -8.84 1.56 -13.68
N THR A 98 -8.44 1.43 -12.40
CA THR A 98 -7.06 1.61 -11.95
C THR A 98 -6.63 0.52 -10.97
N GLY A 99 -5.35 0.14 -11.00
CA GLY A 99 -4.74 -0.80 -10.06
C GLY A 99 -5.24 -2.25 -10.12
N ASP A 100 -5.96 -2.63 -11.19
CA ASP A 100 -6.61 -3.93 -11.33
C ASP A 100 -5.63 -5.11 -11.18
N CYS A 101 -6.06 -6.19 -10.52
CA CYS A 101 -5.24 -7.39 -10.29
C CYS A 101 -5.88 -8.62 -10.94
N ASP A 102 -5.89 -8.63 -12.28
CA ASP A 102 -6.46 -9.72 -13.11
C ASP A 102 -7.98 -9.89 -12.93
N GLY A 103 -8.69 -8.78 -12.73
CA GLY A 103 -10.14 -8.74 -12.54
C GLY A 103 -10.65 -9.33 -11.23
N ARG A 104 -9.76 -9.64 -10.26
CA ARG A 104 -10.11 -10.38 -9.04
C ARG A 104 -10.38 -9.45 -7.87
N LEU A 105 -11.44 -9.71 -7.08
CA LEU A 105 -11.64 -8.99 -5.82
C LEU A 105 -10.52 -9.30 -4.82
N ALA A 106 -10.26 -10.59 -4.60
CA ALA A 106 -9.13 -11.10 -3.84
C ALA A 106 -7.93 -11.27 -4.78
N CYS A 107 -6.95 -10.37 -4.72
CA CYS A 107 -5.79 -10.44 -5.61
C CYS A 107 -4.90 -11.65 -5.32
N ASN A 108 -5.00 -12.28 -4.14
CA ASN A 108 -4.22 -13.47 -3.76
C ASN A 108 -2.71 -13.32 -4.05
N GLY A 109 -2.14 -12.15 -3.72
CA GLY A 109 -0.73 -11.85 -3.92
C GLY A 109 -0.35 -11.37 -5.32
N LEU A 110 -1.30 -11.34 -6.27
CA LEU A 110 -1.07 -10.71 -7.58
C LEU A 110 -0.79 -9.22 -7.43
N ILE A 111 0.11 -8.74 -8.28
CA ILE A 111 0.49 -7.34 -8.36
C ILE A 111 -0.57 -6.59 -9.17
N GLY A 112 -1.01 -5.42 -8.68
CA GLY A 112 -1.90 -4.55 -9.42
C GLY A 112 -1.24 -4.00 -10.69
N THR A 113 -2.05 -3.83 -11.74
CA THR A 113 -1.63 -3.23 -13.01
C THR A 113 -1.44 -1.73 -12.80
N PRO A 114 -0.23 -1.17 -13.05
CA PRO A 114 0.01 0.25 -13.00
C PRO A 114 -0.82 1.02 -14.06
N PRO A 115 -1.14 2.31 -13.84
CA PRO A 115 -0.67 3.15 -12.74
C PRO A 115 -1.43 2.95 -11.41
N ALA A 116 -0.68 2.97 -10.30
CA ALA A 116 -1.24 2.94 -8.94
C ALA A 116 -0.27 3.55 -7.92
N THR A 117 -0.79 4.39 -7.02
CA THR A 117 -0.03 4.87 -5.87
C THR A 117 0.21 3.71 -4.90
N LEU A 118 1.48 3.43 -4.58
CA LEU A 118 1.86 2.30 -3.73
C LEU A 118 2.29 2.76 -2.34
N VAL A 119 1.73 2.17 -1.30
CA VAL A 119 2.30 2.19 0.06
C VAL A 119 3.20 0.97 0.18
N GLN A 120 4.49 1.15 0.43
CA GLN A 120 5.45 0.04 0.60
C GLN A 120 5.88 -0.04 2.05
N ILE A 121 5.86 -1.24 2.64
CA ILE A 121 6.12 -1.44 4.06
C ILE A 121 7.00 -2.68 4.25
N ALA A 122 8.08 -2.52 5.00
CA ALA A 122 8.94 -3.58 5.51
C ALA A 122 8.87 -3.59 7.04
N VAL A 123 8.04 -4.48 7.58
CA VAL A 123 7.91 -4.74 9.01
C VAL A 123 9.16 -5.45 9.50
N GLN A 124 9.81 -4.95 10.55
CA GLN A 124 10.99 -5.62 11.11
C GLN A 124 10.62 -6.93 11.81
N GLU A 125 11.59 -7.85 11.94
CA GLU A 125 11.41 -9.04 12.78
C GLU A 125 11.57 -8.71 14.27
N ASP A 126 12.56 -7.87 14.56
CA ASP A 126 12.89 -7.39 15.90
C ASP A 126 12.06 -6.15 16.24
N GLN A 127 11.23 -6.26 17.28
CA GLN A 127 10.31 -5.22 17.72
C GLN A 127 11.01 -3.98 18.29
N SER A 128 12.29 -4.11 18.65
CA SER A 128 13.12 -2.97 19.09
C SER A 128 13.62 -2.14 17.90
N LYS A 129 13.51 -2.65 16.67
CA LYS A 129 13.93 -1.97 15.45
C LYS A 129 12.75 -1.30 14.74
N PRO A 130 12.97 -0.12 14.14
CA PRO A 130 11.92 0.58 13.40
C PRO A 130 11.58 -0.15 12.09
N SER A 131 10.29 -0.28 11.80
CA SER A 131 9.83 -0.69 10.47
C SER A 131 10.04 0.45 9.47
N PHE A 132 10.26 0.09 8.21
CA PHE A 132 10.48 1.05 7.13
C PHE A 132 9.25 1.12 6.24
N TYR A 133 8.86 2.32 5.84
CA TYR A 133 7.74 2.50 4.94
C TYR A 133 7.86 3.79 4.14
N ASP A 134 7.27 3.75 2.96
CA ASP A 134 7.22 4.86 2.02
C ASP A 134 5.93 4.84 1.20
N VAL A 135 5.72 5.91 0.44
CA VAL A 135 4.72 5.96 -0.62
C VAL A 135 5.44 6.27 -1.92
N SER A 136 5.11 5.51 -2.97
CA SER A 136 5.82 5.55 -4.24
C SER A 136 4.88 5.78 -5.41
N LEU A 137 5.31 6.69 -6.29
CA LEU A 137 4.69 7.00 -7.59
C LEU A 137 5.55 6.49 -8.76
N VAL A 138 6.55 5.64 -8.49
CA VAL A 138 7.37 5.00 -9.53
C VAL A 138 6.49 4.22 -10.51
N ASP A 139 5.44 3.58 -9.98
CA ASP A 139 4.40 2.88 -10.73
C ASP A 139 3.20 3.78 -11.02
N GLY A 140 3.39 5.10 -11.09
CA GLY A 140 2.34 6.06 -11.39
C GLY A 140 1.46 6.43 -10.19
N TYR A 141 0.40 7.19 -10.47
CA TYR A 141 -0.53 7.73 -9.48
C TYR A 141 -1.96 7.45 -9.90
N ASN A 142 -2.83 7.12 -8.94
CA ASN A 142 -4.28 7.09 -9.17
C ASN A 142 -5.05 7.89 -8.12
N ILE A 143 -4.80 7.63 -6.83
CA ILE A 143 -5.38 8.37 -5.70
C ILE A 143 -4.31 8.65 -4.64
N PRO A 144 -4.46 9.69 -3.80
CA PRO A 144 -3.50 10.01 -2.76
C PRO A 144 -3.65 9.10 -1.54
N VAL A 145 -2.60 8.99 -0.73
CA VAL A 145 -2.59 8.20 0.50
C VAL A 145 -1.69 8.82 1.57
N SER A 146 -2.14 8.90 2.81
CA SER A 146 -1.26 9.22 3.93
C SER A 146 -0.98 7.97 4.76
N VAL A 147 0.21 7.90 5.34
CA VAL A 147 0.60 6.83 6.27
C VAL A 147 1.05 7.46 7.58
N THR A 148 0.45 7.07 8.70
CA THR A 148 0.89 7.49 10.04
C THR A 148 0.99 6.28 10.95
N THR A 149 1.67 6.43 12.08
CA THR A 149 1.52 5.54 13.23
C THR A 149 0.27 5.92 14.03
N ARG A 150 -0.29 5.00 14.82
CA ARG A 150 -1.48 5.30 15.66
C ARG A 150 -1.15 6.32 16.75
N GLU A 151 0.01 6.16 17.39
CA GLU A 151 0.63 7.22 18.17
C GLU A 151 1.27 8.20 17.20
N ILE A 152 0.63 9.35 17.01
CA ILE A 152 1.02 10.31 15.97
C ILE A 152 2.34 10.96 16.35
N SER A 153 3.36 10.72 15.55
CA SER A 153 4.62 11.44 15.55
C SER A 153 4.83 12.06 14.17
N GLN A 154 5.20 13.35 14.12
CA GLN A 154 5.45 14.05 12.86
C GLN A 154 6.55 13.38 12.03
N LYS A 155 7.55 12.77 12.68
CA LYS A 155 8.63 12.02 12.02
C LYS A 155 8.16 10.68 11.45
N CYS A 156 7.03 10.16 11.95
CA CYS A 156 6.42 8.89 11.54
C CYS A 156 5.24 9.07 10.58
N THR A 157 5.16 10.24 9.94
CA THR A 157 4.02 10.62 9.09
C THR A 157 4.48 10.86 7.66
N ILE A 158 3.90 10.12 6.72
CA ILE A 158 3.89 10.44 5.30
C ILE A 158 2.57 11.15 5.01
N ARG A 159 2.65 12.44 4.69
CA ARG A 159 1.48 13.26 4.34
C ARG A 159 0.97 12.90 2.94
N GLY A 160 -0.29 13.22 2.66
CA GLY A 160 -0.85 13.12 1.31
C GLY A 160 -0.19 14.10 0.32
N CYS A 161 -0.60 14.00 -0.95
CA CYS A 161 -0.24 15.01 -1.96
C CYS A 161 -0.85 16.37 -1.65
N LEU A 162 -0.08 17.44 -1.89
CA LEU A 162 -0.53 18.84 -1.79
C LEU A 162 -1.47 19.22 -2.94
N LYS A 163 -1.34 18.57 -4.09
CA LYS A 163 -2.15 18.81 -5.28
C LYS A 163 -2.70 17.50 -5.82
N ASN A 164 -3.89 17.52 -6.42
CA ASN A 164 -4.39 16.35 -7.12
C ASN A 164 -3.61 16.14 -8.42
N LEU A 165 -2.75 15.12 -8.45
CA LEU A 165 -1.87 14.86 -9.58
C LEU A 165 -2.62 14.45 -10.86
N ASN A 166 -3.84 13.92 -10.76
CA ASN A 166 -4.68 13.68 -11.94
C ASN A 166 -5.07 14.99 -12.65
N ASN A 167 -5.21 16.12 -11.92
CA ASN A 167 -5.51 17.42 -12.51
C ASN A 167 -4.28 18.10 -13.13
N LEU A 168 -3.08 17.63 -12.79
CA LEU A 168 -1.80 18.16 -13.27
C LEU A 168 -1.10 17.19 -14.22
N CYS A 169 -1.75 16.07 -14.56
CA CYS A 169 -1.14 15.02 -15.34
C CYS A 169 -0.86 15.54 -16.76
N PRO A 170 0.40 15.48 -17.24
CA PRO A 170 0.69 15.78 -18.64
C PRO A 170 -0.11 14.87 -19.56
N GLN A 171 -0.59 15.40 -20.67
CA GLN A 171 -1.48 14.70 -21.60
C GLN A 171 -0.91 13.34 -22.05
N GLU A 172 0.41 13.27 -22.28
CA GLU A 172 1.11 12.05 -22.67
C GLU A 172 1.20 10.97 -21.57
N LEU A 173 0.82 11.29 -20.33
CA LEU A 173 0.81 10.41 -19.17
C LEU A 173 -0.61 10.07 -18.68
N GLU A 174 -1.65 10.69 -19.24
CA GLU A 174 -3.03 10.52 -18.78
C GLU A 174 -3.55 9.10 -19.01
N VAL A 175 -4.29 8.58 -18.04
CA VAL A 175 -5.15 7.41 -18.21
C VAL A 175 -6.59 7.87 -18.11
N LEU A 176 -7.32 7.74 -19.22
CA LEU A 176 -8.71 8.15 -19.34
C LEU A 176 -9.66 6.98 -19.10
N ASN A 177 -10.74 7.23 -18.36
CA ASN A 177 -11.86 6.29 -18.31
C ASN A 177 -12.78 6.41 -19.54
N LYS A 178 -13.85 5.61 -19.57
CA LYS A 178 -14.82 5.59 -20.68
C LYS A 178 -15.56 6.91 -20.89
N ASN A 179 -15.57 7.79 -19.88
CA ASN A 179 -16.19 9.11 -19.94
C ASN A 179 -15.17 10.21 -20.34
N GLY A 180 -13.93 9.86 -20.67
CA GLY A 180 -12.88 10.80 -21.01
C GLY A 180 -12.29 11.55 -19.80
N GLN A 181 -12.50 11.06 -18.57
CA GLN A 181 -11.96 11.66 -17.36
C GLN A 181 -10.61 11.05 -17.02
N VAL A 182 -9.63 11.87 -16.63
CA VAL A 182 -8.34 11.40 -16.11
C VAL A 182 -8.54 10.71 -14.77
N VAL A 183 -8.36 9.38 -14.75
CA VAL A 183 -8.53 8.55 -13.54
C VAL A 183 -7.21 8.13 -12.92
N ALA A 184 -6.12 8.23 -13.67
CA ALA A 184 -4.76 8.00 -13.19
C ALA A 184 -3.74 8.71 -14.07
N CYS A 185 -2.50 8.79 -13.58
CA CYS A 185 -1.37 9.37 -14.26
C CYS A 185 -0.20 8.37 -14.28
N GLN A 186 0.27 7.99 -15.46
CA GLN A 186 1.42 7.12 -15.64
C GLN A 186 2.69 7.83 -15.18
N SER A 187 3.65 7.09 -14.61
CA SER A 187 5.01 7.61 -14.51
C SER A 187 5.66 7.66 -15.90
N ALA A 188 6.71 8.45 -16.06
CA ALA A 188 7.45 8.50 -17.33
C ALA A 188 8.06 7.14 -17.71
N CYS A 189 8.44 6.32 -16.73
CA CYS A 189 8.91 4.96 -17.02
C CYS A 189 7.80 4.13 -17.69
N LEU A 190 6.58 4.16 -17.14
CA LEU A 190 5.45 3.42 -17.68
C LEU A 190 5.08 3.87 -19.10
N ALA A 191 5.05 5.18 -19.32
CA ALA A 191 4.63 5.75 -20.61
C ALA A 191 5.66 5.52 -21.73
N PHE A 192 6.95 5.73 -21.44
CA PHE A 192 7.98 5.77 -22.48
C PHE A 192 8.88 4.53 -22.51
N ARG A 193 8.92 3.74 -21.43
CA ARG A 193 9.73 2.51 -21.31
C ARG A 193 11.20 2.71 -21.69
N ASN A 194 11.74 3.88 -21.38
CA ASN A 194 13.13 4.20 -21.71
C ASN A 194 14.04 4.09 -20.47
N ASP A 195 15.31 3.80 -20.71
CA ASP A 195 16.26 3.55 -19.62
C ASP A 195 16.46 4.74 -18.68
N LYS A 196 16.36 5.97 -19.21
CA LYS A 196 16.54 7.19 -18.44
C LYS A 196 15.41 7.44 -17.44
N PHE A 197 14.16 7.11 -17.80
CA PHE A 197 13.01 7.25 -16.90
C PHE A 197 12.83 6.03 -16.01
N CYS A 198 13.19 4.84 -16.48
CA CYS A 198 13.11 3.61 -15.71
C CYS A 198 14.34 3.36 -14.82
N CYS A 199 15.38 4.18 -14.93
CA CYS A 199 16.64 4.02 -14.22
C CYS A 199 17.26 2.62 -14.40
N THR A 200 17.32 2.16 -15.66
CA THR A 200 17.86 0.84 -16.03
C THR A 200 19.13 0.99 -16.85
N ASN A 201 19.86 -0.12 -17.04
CA ASN A 201 21.07 -0.18 -17.88
C ASN A 201 22.09 0.92 -17.51
N ALA A 202 22.45 1.78 -18.46
CA ALA A 202 23.38 2.88 -18.27
C ALA A 202 22.93 3.89 -17.20
N TYR A 203 21.64 3.89 -16.83
CA TYR A 203 21.05 4.76 -15.82
C TYR A 203 20.73 4.00 -14.52
N GLY A 204 21.25 2.78 -14.34
CA GLY A 204 21.01 1.91 -13.19
C GLY A 204 21.59 2.36 -11.84
N THR A 205 22.07 3.59 -11.71
CA THR A 205 22.65 4.12 -10.47
C THR A 205 22.12 5.51 -10.14
N PRO A 206 22.08 5.92 -8.85
CA PRO A 206 21.66 7.27 -8.44
C PRO A 206 22.49 8.40 -9.08
N GLU A 207 23.76 8.14 -9.40
CA GLU A 207 24.63 9.11 -10.03
C GLU A 207 24.21 9.38 -11.48
N LYS A 208 23.64 8.40 -12.16
CA LYS A 208 23.30 8.48 -13.59
C LYS A 208 21.83 8.73 -13.84
N CYS A 209 20.91 8.17 -13.05
CA CYS A 209 19.48 8.48 -13.16
C CYS A 209 19.15 9.77 -12.42
N LYS A 210 18.87 10.84 -13.18
CA LYS A 210 18.52 12.15 -12.62
C LYS A 210 17.02 12.43 -12.73
N PRO A 211 16.46 13.28 -11.86
CA PRO A 211 15.06 13.69 -11.96
C PRO A 211 14.73 14.22 -13.36
N SER A 212 13.59 13.78 -13.91
CA SER A 212 13.06 14.26 -15.18
C SER A 212 12.08 15.41 -14.97
N VAL A 213 11.61 16.03 -16.07
CA VAL A 213 10.50 16.99 -16.00
C VAL A 213 9.24 16.35 -15.40
N TYR A 214 8.98 15.08 -15.73
CA TYR A 214 7.83 14.32 -15.23
C TYR A 214 7.93 13.99 -13.75
N SER A 215 9.09 13.49 -13.29
CA SER A 215 9.26 13.17 -11.86
C SER A 215 9.23 14.44 -11.00
N LYS A 216 9.67 15.59 -11.52
CA LYS A 216 9.53 16.88 -10.84
C LYS A 216 8.06 17.29 -10.66
N ILE A 217 7.21 17.12 -11.67
CA ILE A 217 5.76 17.38 -11.56
C ILE A 217 5.15 16.52 -10.43
N PHE A 218 5.53 15.23 -10.38
CA PHE A 218 5.05 14.30 -9.36
C PHE A 218 5.54 14.72 -7.96
N LYS A 219 6.80 15.13 -7.85
CA LYS A 219 7.40 15.59 -6.60
C LYS A 219 6.77 16.89 -6.09
N ASP A 220 6.51 17.83 -6.98
CA ASP A 220 5.89 19.12 -6.65
C ASP A 220 4.44 18.94 -6.16
N ALA A 221 3.72 17.95 -6.72
CA ALA A 221 2.39 17.59 -6.25
C ALA A 221 2.43 16.79 -4.93
N CYS A 222 3.41 15.90 -4.76
CA CYS A 222 3.50 14.96 -3.64
C CYS A 222 4.93 14.93 -3.05
N PRO A 223 5.37 15.95 -2.29
CA PRO A 223 6.76 16.05 -1.83
C PRO A 223 7.22 14.90 -0.93
N CYS A 224 6.28 14.31 -0.19
CA CYS A 224 6.54 13.19 0.73
C CYS A 224 6.60 11.82 0.05
N TYR A 225 6.49 11.72 -1.28
CA TYR A 225 6.48 10.45 -2.01
C TYR A 225 7.73 10.29 -2.87
N TYR A 226 8.11 9.04 -3.18
CA TYR A 226 9.05 8.74 -4.25
C TYR A 226 8.41 9.11 -5.58
N SER A 227 9.07 9.98 -6.34
CA SER A 227 8.63 10.41 -7.67
C SER A 227 9.30 9.66 -8.83
N TYR A 228 10.43 8.99 -8.55
CA TYR A 228 11.15 8.08 -9.45
C TYR A 228 12.07 7.15 -8.63
N ALA A 229 12.68 6.16 -9.28
CA ALA A 229 13.38 5.05 -8.60
C ALA A 229 14.56 5.47 -7.70
N PHE A 230 15.27 6.55 -8.02
CA PHE A 230 16.41 7.04 -7.24
C PHE A 230 16.17 8.44 -6.65
N ASP A 231 14.93 8.72 -6.22
CA ASP A 231 14.55 10.01 -5.61
C ASP A 231 15.42 10.35 -4.40
N SER A 232 15.83 11.62 -4.32
CA SER A 232 16.81 12.10 -3.36
C SER A 232 16.46 13.51 -2.85
N PRO A 233 16.42 13.73 -1.53
CA PRO A 233 16.58 12.74 -0.48
C PRO A 233 15.43 11.71 -0.50
N PRO A 234 15.70 10.44 -0.13
CA PRO A 234 14.67 9.40 -0.13
C PRO A 234 13.58 9.74 0.89
N PRO A 235 12.30 9.78 0.50
CA PRO A 235 11.18 10.03 1.41
C PRO A 235 10.80 8.75 2.18
N LEU A 236 11.80 8.06 2.73
CA LEU A 236 11.66 6.86 3.52
C LEU A 236 11.46 7.22 4.99
N VAL A 237 10.44 6.63 5.62
CA VAL A 237 10.18 6.79 7.05
C VAL A 237 10.56 5.50 7.78
N ASN A 238 11.13 5.64 8.97
CA ASN A 238 11.52 4.53 9.83
C ASN A 238 11.04 4.76 11.27
N CYS A 239 9.99 4.06 11.69
CA CYS A 239 9.44 4.19 13.04
C CYS A 239 9.10 2.82 13.65
N ALA A 240 9.34 2.70 14.96
CA ALA A 240 8.86 1.57 15.73
C ALA A 240 7.37 1.76 16.03
N SER A 241 6.52 0.88 15.50
CA SER A 241 5.09 0.86 15.80
C SER A 241 4.50 -0.52 15.48
N ARG A 242 3.49 -0.92 16.26
CA ARG A 242 2.64 -2.08 15.98
C ARG A 242 1.35 -1.72 15.24
N GLU A 243 1.06 -0.43 15.13
CA GLU A 243 -0.18 0.08 14.58
C GLU A 243 0.08 1.22 13.60
N TYR A 244 -0.38 1.04 12.36
CA TYR A 244 -0.24 2.01 11.28
C TYR A 244 -1.61 2.36 10.74
N VAL A 245 -1.79 3.61 10.33
CA VAL A 245 -3.02 4.12 9.75
C VAL A 245 -2.72 4.53 8.31
N ILE A 246 -3.35 3.86 7.37
CA ILE A 246 -3.26 4.11 5.93
C ILE A 246 -4.57 4.77 5.52
N THR A 247 -4.54 6.03 5.12
CA THR A 247 -5.75 6.78 4.75
C THR A 247 -5.70 7.17 3.29
N PHE A 248 -6.59 6.59 2.49
CA PHE A 248 -6.81 7.00 1.10
C PHE A 248 -7.69 8.25 1.05
N CYS A 249 -7.35 9.19 0.17
CA CYS A 249 -7.95 10.52 0.11
C CYS A 249 -7.93 11.25 1.47
N PRO A 250 -6.75 11.41 2.11
CA PRO A 250 -6.66 12.11 3.38
C PRO A 250 -7.21 13.54 3.26
N SER A 251 -7.70 14.08 4.38
CA SER A 251 -8.13 15.48 4.48
C SER A 251 -7.00 16.40 4.00
N GLU A 252 -7.31 17.53 3.37
CA GLU A 252 -6.37 18.46 2.69
C GLU A 252 -5.91 18.03 1.28
N TRP A 253 -6.53 17.02 0.68
CA TRP A 253 -6.28 16.66 -0.72
C TRP A 253 -7.05 17.56 -1.69
N GLY A 254 -6.32 18.37 -2.48
CA GLY A 254 -6.88 19.13 -3.60
C GLY A 254 -7.38 20.54 -3.25
N ASP A 255 -7.35 20.94 -1.98
CA ASP A 255 -7.60 22.32 -1.56
C ASP A 255 -6.26 23.06 -1.38
N ALA A 256 -6.09 24.15 -2.12
CA ALA A 256 -4.91 25.00 -2.04
C ALA A 256 -4.75 25.60 -0.63
N TYR A 257 -3.79 25.11 0.16
CA TYR A 257 -3.35 25.85 1.33
C TYR A 257 -2.55 27.07 0.89
N ASN A 258 -3.01 28.26 1.31
CA ASN A 258 -2.16 29.44 1.38
C ASN A 258 -1.01 29.16 2.35
N TYR A 259 0.21 29.17 1.83
CA TYR A 259 1.46 29.12 2.60
C TYR A 259 1.64 30.40 3.41
N THR A 260 0.92 30.54 4.52
CA THR A 260 1.26 31.51 5.57
C THR A 260 0.78 30.95 6.90
N SER A 261 1.68 30.27 7.64
CA SER A 261 1.80 30.23 9.11
C SER A 261 2.46 28.93 9.57
N ILE A 262 3.80 28.84 9.45
CA ILE A 262 4.70 28.31 10.49
C ILE A 262 5.92 29.23 10.51
#